data_AF-A0A8T7GPT4-F1
#
_entry.id   AF-A0A8T7GPT4-F1
#
_cell.length_a   1.000
_cell.length_b   1.000
_cell.length_c   1.000
_cell.angle_alpha   90.00
_cell.angle_beta   90.00
_cell.angle_gamma   90.00
#
_symmetry.space_group_name_H-M   'P 1'
#
loop_
_entity.id
_entity.type
_entity.pdbx_description
1 polymer ?
#
loop_
_entity_poly.entity_id
_entity_poly.type
_entity_poly.pdbx_seq_one_letter_code
_entity_poly.pdbx_strand_id
1 'polypeptide(L)'
;MDSIEQEIQRPKDKRKRKNYYSSKKKKHTVKIQYTVNKEGTILHKSNQHKKGRKHDYSVYKDEHPITPPEVKNYFDLRYKGIENDFSDPKAILPVKRKLNIELIKIEEIQQKTR
;
A
#
# COMPACT_ATOMS: atom_id res chain seq x y z
N MET A 1 2.58 -5.87 2.46
CA MET A 1 3.21 -4.61 2.03
C MET A 1 2.51 -3.45 2.69
N ASP A 2 3.27 -2.49 3.22
CA ASP A 2 2.68 -1.27 3.74
C ASP A 2 3.59 -0.06 3.56
N SER A 3 3.02 1.14 3.60
CA SER A 3 3.73 2.40 3.50
C SER A 3 3.64 3.17 4.81
N ILE A 4 4.80 3.60 5.33
CA ILE A 4 4.86 4.47 6.50
C ILE A 4 5.11 5.92 6.10
N GLU A 5 4.69 6.85 6.95
CA GLU A 5 4.94 8.28 6.78
C GLU A 5 5.77 8.81 7.95
N GLN A 6 6.88 9.47 7.65
CA GLN A 6 7.74 10.15 8.62
C GLN A 6 7.62 11.65 8.44
N GLU A 7 7.41 12.37 9.53
CA GLU A 7 7.35 13.83 9.53
C GLU A 7 8.71 14.44 9.17
N ILE A 8 8.68 15.52 8.40
CA ILE A 8 9.84 16.33 8.07
C ILE A 8 9.57 17.80 8.39
N GLN A 9 10.64 18.57 8.54
CA GLN A 9 10.51 20.02 8.65
C GLN A 9 9.77 20.59 7.43
N ARG A 10 8.87 21.55 7.68
CA ARG A 10 8.13 22.25 6.62
C ARG A 10 9.12 22.81 5.58
N PRO A 11 9.06 22.39 4.32
CA PRO A 11 9.95 22.90 3.29
C PRO A 11 9.77 24.42 3.10
N LYS A 12 10.85 25.15 2.79
CA LYS A 12 10.77 26.59 2.47
C LYS A 12 10.11 26.83 1.12
N ASP A 13 10.49 26.04 0.11
CA ASP A 13 9.98 26.14 -1.25
C ASP A 13 8.47 25.82 -1.36
N LYS A 14 7.71 26.69 -2.05
CA LYS A 14 6.25 26.61 -2.16
C LYS A 14 5.78 25.33 -2.86
N ARG A 15 6.49 24.88 -3.90
CA ARG A 15 6.14 23.66 -4.66
C ARG A 15 6.42 22.42 -3.84
N LYS A 16 7.54 22.38 -3.13
CA LYS A 16 7.88 21.30 -2.18
C LYS A 16 6.85 21.21 -1.06
N ARG A 17 6.45 22.31 -0.42
CA ARG A 17 5.40 22.27 0.63
C ARG A 17 4.14 21.53 0.19
N LYS A 18 3.60 21.88 -0.98
CA LYS A 18 2.41 21.22 -1.56
C LYS A 18 2.63 19.73 -1.84
N ASN A 19 3.83 19.35 -2.23
CA ASN A 19 4.15 17.96 -2.58
C ASN A 19 4.37 17.09 -1.35
N TYR A 20 4.97 17.61 -0.29
CA TYR A 20 5.25 16.84 0.92
C TYR A 20 4.10 16.88 1.94
N TYR A 21 3.09 17.74 1.76
CA TYR A 21 1.95 17.79 2.67
C TYR A 21 1.06 16.54 2.55
N SER A 22 0.94 15.79 3.64
CA SER A 22 0.05 14.63 3.78
C SER A 22 -1.29 15.08 4.35
N SER A 23 -2.35 14.90 3.56
CA SER A 23 -3.72 15.21 4.00
C SER A 23 -4.20 14.31 5.15
N LYS A 24 -3.66 13.08 5.24
CA LYS A 24 -3.98 12.11 6.31
C LYS A 24 -3.35 12.54 7.64
N LYS A 25 -2.05 12.87 7.62
CA LYS A 25 -1.30 13.26 8.83
C LYS A 25 -1.43 14.75 9.17
N LYS A 26 -1.96 15.57 8.24
CA LYS A 26 -2.05 17.04 8.33
C LYS A 26 -0.69 17.74 8.52
N LYS A 27 0.39 17.10 8.06
CA LYS A 27 1.77 17.54 8.23
C LYS A 27 2.59 17.29 6.97
N HIS A 28 3.80 17.86 6.90
CA HIS A 28 4.73 17.56 5.81
C HIS A 28 5.44 16.25 6.15
N THR A 29 5.32 15.25 5.27
CA THR A 29 5.86 13.92 5.50
C THR A 29 6.62 13.42 4.28
N VAL A 30 7.54 12.51 4.53
CA VAL A 30 8.08 11.59 3.52
C VAL A 30 7.47 10.21 3.73
N LYS A 31 7.35 9.46 2.65
CA LYS A 31 6.77 8.12 2.63
C LYS A 31 7.82 7.10 2.25
N ILE A 32 7.81 5.97 2.93
CA ILE A 32 8.67 4.82 2.64
C ILE A 32 7.77 3.61 2.58
N GLN A 33 7.93 2.81 1.53
CA GLN A 33 7.23 1.54 1.42
C GLN A 33 8.11 0.40 1.89
N TYR A 34 7.54 -0.48 2.70
CA TYR A 34 8.19 -1.66 3.22
C TYR A 34 7.47 -2.94 2.79
N THR A 35 8.31 -3.94 2.57
CA THR A 35 7.95 -5.34 2.37
C THR A 35 8.43 -6.09 3.59
N VAL A 36 7.49 -6.70 4.31
CA VAL A 36 7.77 -7.43 5.53
C VAL A 36 7.24 -8.85 5.39
N ASN A 37 7.97 -9.82 5.94
CA ASN A 37 7.47 -11.19 6.10
C ASN A 37 6.51 -11.28 7.31
N LYS A 38 5.96 -12.47 7.56
CA LYS A 38 5.05 -12.71 8.69
C LYS A 38 5.71 -12.56 10.07
N GLU A 39 7.03 -12.74 10.14
CA GLU A 39 7.84 -12.63 11.36
C GLU A 39 8.22 -11.17 11.67
N GLY A 40 7.92 -10.23 10.76
CA GLY A 40 8.26 -8.81 10.90
C GLY A 40 9.64 -8.43 10.35
N THR A 41 10.36 -9.35 9.73
CA THR A 41 11.63 -9.06 9.05
C THR A 41 11.37 -8.20 7.81
N ILE A 42 12.13 -7.11 7.67
CA ILE A 42 12.07 -6.23 6.50
C ILE A 42 12.82 -6.91 5.35
N LEU A 43 12.09 -7.30 4.31
CA LEU A 43 12.63 -7.92 3.10
C LEU A 43 13.05 -6.89 2.06
N HIS A 44 12.30 -5.79 1.94
CA HIS A 44 12.57 -4.75 0.96
C HIS A 44 12.05 -3.38 1.43
N LYS A 45 12.74 -2.32 0.99
CA LYS A 45 12.40 -0.91 1.22
C LYS A 45 12.46 -0.16 -0.11
N SER A 46 11.50 0.74 -0.34
CA SER A 46 11.57 1.67 -1.47
C SER A 46 12.90 2.44 -1.50
N ASN A 47 13.49 2.58 -2.69
CA ASN A 47 14.84 3.13 -2.87
C ASN A 47 14.95 4.59 -2.42
N GLN A 48 13.93 5.38 -2.70
CA GLN A 48 13.90 6.80 -2.36
C GLN A 48 12.72 7.16 -1.48
N HIS A 49 12.92 8.16 -0.63
CA HIS A 49 11.82 8.81 0.10
C HIS A 49 10.81 9.39 -0.88
N LYS A 50 9.58 8.89 -0.82
CA LYS A 50 8.47 9.40 -1.63
C LYS A 50 7.83 10.60 -0.93
N LYS A 51 7.20 11.45 -1.72
CA LYS A 51 6.50 12.65 -1.25
C LYS A 51 5.27 12.24 -0.42
N GLY A 52 5.05 12.83 0.76
CA GLY A 52 3.93 12.48 1.65
C GLY A 52 2.53 12.58 1.02
N ARG A 53 2.34 13.47 0.05
CA ARG A 53 1.09 13.58 -0.72
C ARG A 53 0.81 12.35 -1.60
N LYS A 54 1.84 11.61 -2.00
CA LYS A 54 1.71 10.51 -2.96
C LYS A 54 0.90 9.37 -2.34
N HIS A 55 -0.04 8.83 -3.11
CA HIS A 55 -0.88 7.71 -2.70
C HIS A 55 -0.05 6.42 -2.58
N ASP A 56 -0.40 5.56 -1.62
CA ASP A 56 0.33 4.33 -1.31
C ASP A 56 0.43 3.43 -2.55
N TYR A 57 -0.67 3.28 -3.29
CA TYR A 57 -0.67 2.48 -4.52
C TYR A 57 0.20 3.07 -5.63
N SER A 58 0.25 4.40 -5.77
CA SER A 58 1.12 5.03 -6.76
C SER A 58 2.60 4.88 -6.40
N VAL A 59 2.94 4.76 -5.11
CA VAL A 59 4.32 4.44 -4.69
C VAL A 59 4.67 3.01 -5.10
N TYR A 60 3.74 2.07 -4.88
CA TYR A 60 3.92 0.69 -5.31
C TYR A 60 4.09 0.55 -6.82
N LYS A 61 3.27 1.24 -7.64
CA LYS A 61 3.42 1.20 -9.10
C LYS A 61 4.80 1.65 -9.60
N ASP A 62 5.42 2.61 -8.91
CA ASP A 62 6.77 3.08 -9.28
C ASP A 62 7.86 2.07 -8.90
N GLU A 63 7.74 1.45 -7.72
CA GLU A 63 8.81 0.68 -7.07
C GLU A 63 8.23 -0.54 -6.34
N HIS A 64 7.56 -1.45 -7.07
CA HIS A 64 7.11 -2.69 -6.48
C HIS A 64 8.27 -3.69 -6.39
N PRO A 65 8.40 -4.44 -5.28
CA PRO A 65 9.33 -5.56 -5.22
C PRO A 65 8.91 -6.66 -6.20
N ILE A 66 9.89 -7.38 -6.74
CA ILE A 66 9.65 -8.63 -7.45
C ILE A 66 9.65 -9.73 -6.39
N THR A 67 8.51 -10.39 -6.21
CA THR A 67 8.42 -11.59 -5.37
C THR A 67 8.17 -12.81 -6.25
N PRO A 68 8.64 -14.01 -5.84
CA PRO A 68 8.34 -15.24 -6.56
C PRO A 68 6.82 -15.44 -6.72
N PRO A 69 6.34 -16.07 -7.82
CA PRO A 69 4.91 -16.29 -8.08
C PRO A 69 4.19 -17.06 -6.97
N GLU A 70 4.91 -17.93 -6.25
CA GLU A 70 4.37 -18.74 -5.16
C GLU A 70 4.06 -17.91 -3.90
N VAL A 71 4.66 -16.71 -3.79
CA VAL A 71 4.51 -15.84 -2.62
C VAL A 71 3.24 -15.01 -2.74
N LYS A 72 2.37 -15.16 -1.73
CA LYS A 72 1.17 -14.35 -1.58
C LYS A 72 1.51 -13.01 -0.94
N ASN A 73 1.23 -11.93 -1.65
CA ASN A 73 1.44 -10.57 -1.14
C ASN A 73 0.16 -10.01 -0.52
N TYR A 74 0.20 -9.76 0.78
CA TYR A 74 -0.91 -9.15 1.50
C TYR A 74 -0.83 -7.63 1.45
N PHE A 75 -1.94 -6.98 1.10
CA PHE A 75 -2.08 -5.54 0.97
C PHE A 75 -3.28 -5.02 1.74
N ASP A 76 -3.28 -3.74 2.09
CA ASP A 76 -4.45 -3.05 2.62
C ASP A 76 -5.37 -2.56 1.47
N LEU A 77 -6.61 -2.18 1.78
CA LEU A 77 -7.60 -1.67 0.81
C LEU A 77 -7.13 -0.45 0.01
N ARG A 78 -6.10 0.25 0.51
CA ARG A 78 -5.47 1.38 -0.18
C ARG A 78 -4.75 0.97 -1.47
N TYR A 79 -4.49 -0.31 -1.68
CA TYR A 79 -3.90 -0.86 -2.90
C TYR A 79 -4.97 -1.46 -3.83
N LYS A 80 -6.24 -1.11 -3.66
CA LYS A 80 -7.32 -1.56 -4.54
C LYS A 80 -7.00 -1.22 -6.01
N GLY A 81 -7.12 -2.22 -6.88
CA GLY A 81 -6.76 -2.14 -8.29
C GLY A 81 -5.46 -2.88 -8.64
N ILE A 82 -4.68 -3.29 -7.64
CA ILE A 82 -3.43 -4.06 -7.84
C ILE A 82 -3.62 -5.35 -8.63
N GLU A 83 -4.73 -6.05 -8.41
CA GLU A 83 -5.04 -7.31 -9.11
C GLU A 83 -5.25 -7.12 -10.62
N ASN A 84 -5.63 -5.90 -11.06
CA ASN A 84 -5.84 -5.58 -12.47
C ASN A 84 -4.55 -5.15 -13.16
N ASP A 85 -3.70 -4.41 -12.45
CA ASP A 85 -2.45 -3.87 -13.01
C ASP A 85 -1.29 -4.89 -12.94
N PHE A 86 -1.37 -5.87 -12.02
CA PHE A 86 -0.35 -6.89 -11.80
C PHE A 86 -1.03 -8.27 -11.62
N SER A 87 -0.93 -9.13 -12.64
CA SER A 87 -1.48 -10.49 -12.60
C SER A 87 -0.59 -11.46 -11.81
N ASP A 88 0.72 -11.24 -11.81
CA ASP A 88 1.70 -11.96 -11.00
C ASP A 88 2.64 -10.95 -10.34
N PRO A 89 2.96 -11.07 -9.04
CA PRO A 89 2.60 -12.12 -8.06
C PRO A 89 1.20 -11.96 -7.45
N LYS A 90 0.65 -13.05 -6.86
CA LYS A 90 -0.70 -13.10 -6.30
C LYS A 90 -0.92 -12.10 -5.16
N ALA A 91 -1.61 -11.00 -5.47
CA ALA A 91 -2.03 -9.99 -4.51
C ALA A 91 -3.28 -10.46 -3.74
N ILE A 92 -3.31 -10.23 -2.43
CA ILE A 92 -4.43 -10.51 -1.54
C ILE A 92 -4.83 -9.21 -0.84
N LEU A 93 -6.06 -8.77 -1.10
CA LEU A 93 -6.69 -7.64 -0.45
C LEU A 93 -7.76 -8.13 0.55
N PRO A 94 -7.92 -7.46 1.71
CA PRO A 94 -8.99 -7.76 2.64
C PRO A 94 -10.35 -7.41 2.04
N VAL A 95 -11.38 -8.13 2.45
CA VAL A 95 -12.75 -7.89 1.99
C VAL A 95 -13.50 -7.05 3.00
N LYS A 96 -14.13 -5.97 2.54
CA LYS A 96 -14.96 -5.14 3.42
C LYS A 96 -16.28 -5.85 3.70
N ARG A 97 -16.59 -6.05 4.99
CA ARG A 97 -17.89 -6.57 5.44
C ARG A 97 -19.02 -5.68 4.91
N LYS A 98 -20.08 -6.32 4.39
CA LYS A 98 -21.34 -5.65 4.04
C LYS A 98 -22.29 -5.66 5.24
N LEU A 99 -23.09 -4.61 5.38
CA LEU A 99 -24.08 -4.51 6.45
C LEU A 99 -25.02 -5.72 6.39
N ASN A 100 -25.31 -6.32 7.55
CA ASN A 100 -26.15 -7.51 7.72
C ASN A 100 -25.65 -8.80 7.03
N ILE A 101 -24.40 -8.86 6.59
CA ILE A 101 -23.79 -10.08 6.02
C ILE A 101 -22.54 -10.44 6.83
N GLU A 102 -22.39 -11.71 7.18
CA GLU A 102 -21.19 -12.23 7.84
C GLU A 102 -20.01 -12.30 6.88
N LEU A 103 -18.79 -12.03 7.38
CA LEU A 103 -17.57 -12.03 6.56
C LEU A 103 -17.31 -13.38 5.89
N ILE A 104 -17.58 -14.48 6.60
CA ILE A 104 -17.40 -15.85 6.10
C ILE A 104 -18.17 -16.06 4.79
N LYS A 105 -19.45 -15.65 4.77
CA LYS A 105 -20.31 -15.76 3.58
C LYS A 105 -19.79 -14.92 2.40
N ILE A 106 -19.12 -13.80 2.68
CA ILE A 106 -18.56 -12.95 1.62
C ILE A 106 -17.30 -13.59 1.02
N GLU A 107 -16.43 -14.18 1.84
CA GLU A 107 -15.24 -14.90 1.36
C GLU A 107 -15.61 -16.10 0.50
N GLU A 108 -16.62 -16.88 0.90
CA GLU A 108 -17.15 -18.01 0.12
C GLU A 108 -17.71 -17.57 -1.24
N ILE A 109 -18.47 -16.45 -1.28
CA ILE A 109 -19.01 -15.90 -2.54
C ILE A 109 -17.87 -15.47 -3.47
N GLN A 110 -16.83 -14.83 -2.95
CA GLN A 110 -15.70 -14.37 -3.78
C GLN A 110 -14.81 -15.51 -4.27
N GLN A 111 -14.67 -16.61 -3.51
CA GLN A 111 -13.98 -17.82 -3.95
C GLN A 111 -14.76 -18.59 -5.02
N LYS A 112 -16.10 -18.55 -4.99
CA LYS A 112 -16.96 -19.14 -6.05
C LYS A 112 -17.00 -18.35 -7.35
N THR A 113 -16.67 -17.06 -7.32
CA THR A 113 -16.73 -16.17 -8.49
C THR A 113 -15.35 -16.02 -9.17
N ARG A 114 -14.29 -16.59 -8.58
CA ARG A 114 -12.93 -16.67 -9.12
C ARG A 114 -12.68 -18.06 -9.69
#